data_AF-A0A504KYG3-F1
#
_entry.id   AF-A0A504KYG3-F1
#
_cell.length_a   1.000
_cell.length_b   1.000
_cell.length_c   1.000
_cell.angle_alpha   90.00
_cell.angle_beta   90.00
_cell.angle_gamma   90.00
#
_symmetry.space_group_name_H-M   'P 1'
#
loop_
_entity.id
_entity.type
_entity.pdbx_description
1 polymer ?
#
loop_
_entity_poly.entity_id
_entity_poly.type
_entity_poly.pdbx_seq_one_letter_code
_entity_poly.pdbx_strand_id
1 'polypeptide(L)'
;MRTAKPVEICEEILRAGLKYNTERQILPSENAVAEHLLSRREELIDAYDELYDKLYNRSHALDSFFGALLGAAAFWSPEKLAATRKKKGRLEAINREIAIKATDLANLLDERSTLHNHSQFYTNTHYDVCGVIEAAARGNYLFQSWVRAEFANLSGRFDLKYWPTLGDFARELAVDAENASALATDPLTEAGTKASRPSLSDFFKAFFAAIQENSRQNHGAIPNNLKLTDGTYASLANCALGLSPKKLVDSTYVKRLRQRQRDTDGKS
;
A
#
# COMPACT_ATOMS: atom_id res chain seq x y z
N MET A 1 -0.43 -45.43 -4.25
CA MET A 1 -0.64 -45.01 -2.84
C MET A 1 0.26 -43.81 -2.60
N ARG A 2 -0.26 -42.58 -2.77
CA ARG A 2 0.52 -41.33 -2.70
C ARG A 2 0.29 -40.64 -1.34
N THR A 3 1.40 -40.35 -0.65
CA THR A 3 1.64 -39.23 0.30
C THR A 3 0.45 -38.62 1.06
N ALA A 4 -0.25 -39.39 1.92
CA ALA A 4 -1.27 -38.82 2.82
C ALA A 4 -0.68 -37.83 3.85
N LYS A 5 0.54 -38.11 4.33
CA LYS A 5 1.18 -37.39 5.44
C LYS A 5 1.55 -35.92 5.12
N PRO A 6 2.18 -35.58 3.98
CA PRO A 6 2.49 -34.18 3.65
C PRO A 6 1.25 -33.30 3.50
N VAL A 7 0.22 -33.82 2.85
CA VAL A 7 -1.06 -33.11 2.65
C VAL A 7 -1.75 -32.83 3.98
N GLU A 8 -1.86 -33.85 4.84
CA GLU A 8 -2.47 -33.72 6.17
C GLU A 8 -1.78 -32.65 7.01
N ILE A 9 -0.44 -32.63 7.03
CA ILE A 9 0.34 -31.66 7.81
C ILE A 9 0.16 -30.23 7.28
N CYS A 10 0.18 -30.05 5.96
CA CYS A 10 -0.07 -28.73 5.36
C CYS A 10 -1.49 -28.24 5.64
N GLU A 11 -2.50 -29.11 5.50
CA GLU A 11 -3.89 -28.76 5.81
C GLU A 11 -4.11 -28.50 7.30
N GLU A 12 -3.42 -29.21 8.20
CA GLU A 12 -3.51 -29.01 9.64
C GLU A 12 -3.03 -27.61 10.03
N ILE A 13 -1.92 -27.14 9.45
CA ILE A 13 -1.43 -25.76 9.64
C ILE A 13 -2.48 -24.74 9.20
N LEU A 14 -3.08 -24.93 8.02
CA LEU A 14 -4.14 -24.05 7.51
C LEU A 14 -5.37 -24.05 8.42
N ARG A 15 -5.81 -25.23 8.89
CA ARG A 15 -6.96 -25.37 9.81
C ARG A 15 -6.69 -24.78 11.18
N ALA A 16 -5.48 -24.95 11.71
CA ALA A 16 -5.06 -24.35 12.98
C ALA A 16 -5.05 -22.82 12.90
N GLY A 17 -4.51 -22.26 11.80
CA GLY A 17 -4.55 -20.82 11.53
C GLY A 17 -5.97 -20.28 11.40
N LEU A 18 -6.84 -20.97 10.65
CA LEU A 18 -8.26 -20.64 10.52
C LEU A 18 -8.98 -20.59 11.86
N LYS A 19 -8.77 -21.62 12.70
CA LYS A 19 -9.36 -21.69 14.03
C LYS A 19 -8.90 -20.52 14.90
N TYR A 20 -7.59 -20.29 14.96
CA TYR A 20 -7.00 -19.19 15.73
C TYR A 20 -7.56 -17.81 15.31
N ASN A 21 -7.61 -17.55 14.00
CA ASN A 21 -8.12 -16.29 13.47
C ASN A 21 -9.62 -16.11 13.74
N THR A 22 -10.40 -17.17 13.61
CA THR A 22 -11.86 -17.16 13.86
C THR A 22 -12.18 -16.91 15.33
N GLU A 23 -11.49 -17.61 16.24
CA GLU A 23 -11.64 -17.42 17.69
C GLU A 23 -11.30 -16.00 18.15
N ARG A 24 -10.35 -15.33 17.46
CA ARG A 24 -9.89 -13.97 17.77
C ARG A 24 -10.57 -12.88 16.95
N GLN A 25 -11.43 -13.25 16.00
CA GLN A 25 -12.11 -12.33 15.07
C GLN A 25 -11.13 -11.44 14.28
N ILE A 26 -10.01 -12.01 13.85
CA ILE A 26 -8.97 -11.31 13.07
C ILE A 26 -8.79 -11.94 11.69
N LEU A 27 -8.20 -11.18 10.77
CA LEU A 27 -7.74 -11.63 9.45
C LEU A 27 -8.78 -12.43 8.62
N PRO A 28 -10.04 -11.96 8.49
CA PRO A 28 -11.07 -12.70 7.75
C PRO A 28 -10.73 -12.91 6.28
N SER A 29 -9.91 -12.04 5.69
CA SER A 29 -9.45 -12.19 4.30
C SER A 29 -8.43 -13.32 4.13
N GLU A 30 -7.56 -13.56 5.10
CA GLU A 30 -6.64 -14.71 5.06
C GLU A 30 -7.40 -16.02 5.28
N ASN A 31 -8.45 -16.01 6.12
CA ASN A 31 -9.32 -17.16 6.32
C ASN A 31 -9.97 -17.61 5.01
N ALA A 32 -10.53 -16.67 4.23
CA ALA A 32 -11.12 -17.00 2.93
C ALA A 32 -10.11 -17.65 1.97
N VAL A 33 -8.85 -17.20 1.96
CA VAL A 33 -7.79 -17.82 1.16
C VAL A 33 -7.47 -19.23 1.66
N ALA A 34 -7.36 -19.43 2.97
CA ALA A 34 -7.10 -20.75 3.55
C ALA A 34 -8.22 -21.74 3.22
N GLU A 35 -9.48 -21.31 3.26
CA GLU A 35 -10.63 -22.13 2.83
C GLU A 35 -10.55 -22.51 1.35
N HIS A 36 -10.14 -21.58 0.47
CA HIS A 36 -9.92 -21.90 -0.94
C HIS A 36 -8.84 -22.96 -1.14
N LEU A 37 -7.71 -22.86 -0.44
CA LEU A 37 -6.65 -23.86 -0.48
C LEU A 37 -7.16 -25.24 -0.03
N LEU A 38 -7.89 -25.29 1.09
CA LEU A 38 -8.47 -26.53 1.62
C LEU A 38 -9.48 -27.17 0.67
N SER A 39 -10.29 -26.37 -0.03
CA SER A 39 -11.29 -26.87 -0.99
C SER A 39 -10.70 -27.46 -2.27
N ARG A 40 -9.43 -27.14 -2.59
CA ARG A 40 -8.74 -27.52 -3.84
C ARG A 40 -7.57 -28.47 -3.60
N ARG A 41 -7.66 -29.35 -2.59
CA ARG A 41 -6.56 -30.22 -2.16
C ARG A 41 -5.90 -31.01 -3.29
N GLU A 42 -6.70 -31.50 -4.25
CA GLU A 42 -6.22 -32.38 -5.33
C GLU A 42 -5.18 -31.68 -6.22
N GLU A 43 -5.31 -30.37 -6.39
CA GLU A 43 -4.39 -29.54 -7.17
C GLU A 43 -3.09 -29.20 -6.42
N LEU A 44 -3.08 -29.42 -5.11
CA LEU A 44 -2.01 -29.05 -4.21
C LEU A 44 -1.18 -30.24 -3.72
N ILE A 45 -1.52 -31.49 -4.08
CA ILE A 45 -0.80 -32.69 -3.61
C ILE A 45 0.71 -32.58 -3.88
N ASP A 46 1.10 -32.36 -5.14
CA ASP A 46 2.51 -32.28 -5.52
C ASP A 46 3.20 -31.04 -4.89
N ALA A 47 2.46 -29.94 -4.71
CA ALA A 47 2.96 -28.72 -4.09
C ALA A 47 3.21 -28.91 -2.58
N TYR A 48 2.30 -29.60 -1.88
CA TYR A 48 2.41 -29.92 -0.46
C TYR A 48 3.54 -30.92 -0.21
N ASP A 49 3.72 -31.91 -1.09
CA ASP A 49 4.86 -32.82 -1.03
C ASP A 49 6.20 -32.03 -1.11
N GLU A 50 6.34 -31.13 -2.08
CA GLU A 50 7.56 -30.32 -2.22
C GLU A 50 7.79 -29.37 -1.03
N LEU A 51 6.72 -28.73 -0.53
CA LEU A 51 6.81 -27.84 0.63
C LEU A 51 7.22 -28.61 1.88
N TYR A 52 6.60 -29.76 2.13
CA TYR A 52 6.92 -30.63 3.24
C TYR A 52 8.38 -31.05 3.20
N ASP A 53 8.87 -31.57 2.07
CA ASP A 53 10.26 -32.03 1.94
C ASP A 53 11.28 -30.92 2.22
N LYS A 54 10.96 -29.67 1.85
CA LYS A 54 11.90 -28.53 1.93
C LYS A 54 11.81 -27.75 3.24
N LEU A 55 10.66 -27.76 3.91
CA LEU A 55 10.37 -26.88 5.04
C LEU A 55 10.01 -27.62 6.33
N TYR A 56 9.47 -28.85 6.28
CA TYR A 56 8.95 -29.54 7.46
C TYR A 56 9.98 -29.74 8.57
N ASN A 57 11.21 -30.12 8.22
CA ASN A 57 12.29 -30.35 9.19
C ASN A 57 12.80 -29.08 9.87
N ARG A 58 12.24 -27.91 9.54
CA ARG A 58 12.66 -26.61 10.06
C ARG A 58 11.50 -26.01 10.84
N SER A 59 11.73 -25.82 12.14
CA SER A 59 10.75 -25.20 13.04
C SER A 59 10.16 -23.92 12.44
N HIS A 60 8.83 -23.85 12.42
CA HIS A 60 8.00 -22.74 11.94
C HIS A 60 8.14 -22.35 10.46
N ALA A 61 8.97 -23.02 9.67
CA ALA A 61 9.21 -22.62 8.29
C ALA A 61 7.98 -22.83 7.38
N LEU A 62 7.20 -23.91 7.61
CA LEU A 62 5.92 -24.12 6.94
C LEU A 62 4.88 -23.08 7.36
N ASP A 63 4.76 -22.80 8.66
CA ASP A 63 3.84 -21.78 9.18
C ASP A 63 4.12 -20.40 8.59
N SER A 64 5.38 -19.97 8.61
CA SER A 64 5.80 -18.68 8.02
C SER A 64 5.57 -18.64 6.52
N PHE A 65 5.76 -19.76 5.80
CA PHE A 65 5.47 -19.82 4.37
C PHE A 65 3.98 -19.68 4.08
N PHE A 66 3.12 -20.40 4.80
CA PHE A 66 1.67 -20.27 4.63
C PHE A 66 1.19 -18.87 5.05
N GLY A 67 1.72 -18.29 6.13
CA GLY A 67 1.44 -16.90 6.49
C GLY A 67 1.79 -15.92 5.36
N ALA A 68 2.97 -16.07 4.74
CA ALA A 68 3.37 -15.26 3.59
C ALA A 68 2.45 -15.45 2.37
N LEU A 69 2.02 -16.69 2.07
CA LEU A 69 1.08 -16.97 0.98
C LEU A 69 -0.31 -16.39 1.23
N LEU A 70 -0.86 -16.62 2.43
CA LEU A 70 -2.19 -16.17 2.82
C LEU A 70 -2.24 -14.64 2.83
N GLY A 71 -1.26 -13.98 3.45
CA GLY A 71 -1.16 -12.52 3.44
C GLY A 71 -1.01 -11.96 2.02
N ALA A 72 -0.11 -12.53 1.21
CA ALA A 72 0.07 -12.12 -0.18
C ALA A 72 -1.24 -12.20 -0.98
N ALA A 73 -1.98 -13.31 -0.85
CA ALA A 73 -3.23 -13.52 -1.58
C ALA A 73 -4.39 -12.68 -1.05
N ALA A 74 -4.48 -12.48 0.27
CA ALA A 74 -5.55 -11.72 0.90
C ALA A 74 -5.47 -10.22 0.58
N PHE A 75 -4.25 -9.65 0.58
CA PHE A 75 -4.05 -8.20 0.49
C PHE A 75 -3.49 -7.74 -0.86
N TRP A 76 -2.81 -8.60 -1.62
CA TRP A 76 -2.22 -8.27 -2.92
C TRP A 76 -2.77 -9.16 -4.06
N SER A 77 -4.03 -9.60 -3.95
CA SER A 77 -4.75 -10.17 -5.10
C SER A 77 -4.88 -9.15 -6.24
N PRO A 78 -5.06 -9.59 -7.51
CA PRO A 78 -5.22 -8.67 -8.64
C PRO A 78 -6.32 -7.61 -8.43
N GLU A 79 -7.41 -7.99 -7.76
CA GLU A 79 -8.53 -7.10 -7.46
C GLU A 79 -8.17 -6.05 -6.41
N LYS A 80 -7.53 -6.46 -5.32
CA LYS A 80 -7.05 -5.54 -4.27
C LYS A 80 -6.00 -4.58 -4.81
N LEU A 81 -5.04 -5.10 -5.58
CA LEU A 81 -4.02 -4.30 -6.25
C LEU A 81 -4.63 -3.32 -7.26
N ALA A 82 -5.69 -3.69 -7.98
CA ALA A 82 -6.40 -2.76 -8.86
C ALA A 82 -7.07 -1.63 -8.07
N ALA A 83 -7.72 -1.95 -6.94
CA ALA A 83 -8.31 -0.95 -6.05
C ALA A 83 -7.27 0.00 -5.44
N THR A 84 -6.13 -0.53 -4.97
CA THR A 84 -5.02 0.27 -4.43
C THR A 84 -4.44 1.20 -5.49
N ARG A 85 -4.26 0.74 -6.74
CA ARG A 85 -3.85 1.60 -7.85
C ARG A 85 -4.85 2.70 -8.15
N LYS A 86 -6.15 2.41 -8.12
CA LYS A 86 -7.19 3.43 -8.30
C LYS A 86 -7.10 4.52 -7.23
N LYS A 87 -6.83 4.13 -5.97
CA LYS A 87 -6.58 5.09 -4.88
C LYS A 87 -5.32 5.91 -5.12
N LYS A 88 -4.20 5.27 -5.51
CA LYS A 88 -2.96 5.96 -5.88
C LYS A 88 -3.18 7.00 -6.98
N GLY A 89 -3.80 6.59 -8.10
CA GLY A 89 -4.11 7.49 -9.21
C GLY A 89 -5.09 8.60 -8.82
N ARG A 90 -6.03 8.34 -7.88
CA ARG A 90 -6.89 9.40 -7.35
C ARG A 90 -6.12 10.39 -6.50
N LEU A 91 -5.17 9.96 -5.68
CA LEU A 91 -4.32 10.85 -4.89
C LEU A 91 -3.48 11.76 -5.80
N GLU A 92 -2.85 11.19 -6.83
CA GLU A 92 -2.10 11.96 -7.85
C GLU A 92 -3.00 12.93 -8.62
N ALA A 93 -4.24 12.54 -8.94
CA ALA A 93 -5.21 13.44 -9.55
C ALA A 93 -5.61 14.59 -8.61
N ILE A 94 -5.85 14.29 -7.33
CA ILE A 94 -6.15 15.31 -6.31
C ILE A 94 -5.01 16.31 -6.18
N ASN A 95 -3.76 15.84 -6.11
CA ASN A 95 -2.59 16.73 -6.04
C ASN A 95 -2.52 17.68 -7.24
N ARG A 96 -2.75 17.18 -8.47
CA ARG A 96 -2.83 18.04 -9.66
C ARG A 96 -3.98 19.04 -9.60
N GLU A 97 -5.16 18.60 -9.15
CA GLU A 97 -6.32 19.48 -8.96
C GLU A 97 -6.04 20.58 -7.92
N ILE A 98 -5.36 20.25 -6.82
CA ILE A 98 -4.93 21.20 -5.79
C ILE A 98 -3.94 22.20 -6.39
N ALA A 99 -2.91 21.73 -7.11
CA ALA A 99 -1.90 22.60 -7.72
C ALA A 99 -2.52 23.67 -8.64
N ILE A 100 -3.41 23.24 -9.55
CA ILE A 100 -4.11 24.16 -10.47
C ILE A 100 -4.96 25.16 -9.69
N LYS A 101 -5.83 24.67 -8.79
CA LYS A 101 -6.77 25.53 -8.07
C LYS A 101 -6.08 26.50 -7.12
N ALA A 102 -5.01 26.07 -6.47
CA ALA A 102 -4.23 26.90 -5.57
C ALA A 102 -3.44 27.98 -6.34
N THR A 103 -2.94 27.66 -7.54
CA THR A 103 -2.33 28.65 -8.45
C THR A 103 -3.36 29.69 -8.90
N ASP A 104 -4.53 29.25 -9.37
CA ASP A 104 -5.60 30.17 -9.79
C ASP A 104 -6.05 31.07 -8.64
N LEU A 105 -6.20 30.51 -7.44
CA LEU A 105 -6.55 31.27 -6.25
C LEU A 105 -5.46 32.28 -5.87
N ALA A 106 -4.18 31.89 -5.95
CA ALA A 106 -3.07 32.80 -5.68
C ALA A 106 -3.12 34.03 -6.60
N ASN A 107 -3.33 33.82 -7.90
CA ASN A 107 -3.44 34.90 -8.89
C ASN A 107 -4.61 35.85 -8.58
N LEU A 108 -5.78 35.30 -8.22
CA LEU A 108 -6.94 36.10 -7.83
C LEU A 108 -6.71 36.89 -6.53
N LEU A 109 -5.99 36.31 -5.56
CA LEU A 109 -5.64 36.98 -4.31
C LEU A 109 -4.67 38.15 -4.55
N ASP A 110 -3.71 37.99 -5.44
CA ASP A 110 -2.76 39.04 -5.82
C ASP A 110 -3.44 40.17 -6.60
N GLU A 111 -4.32 39.83 -7.55
CA GLU A 111 -5.14 40.80 -8.29
C GLU A 111 -6.03 41.59 -7.33
N ARG A 112 -6.72 40.91 -6.41
CA ARG A 112 -7.56 41.56 -5.39
C ARG A 112 -6.74 42.51 -4.52
N SER A 113 -5.56 42.09 -4.08
CA SER A 113 -4.66 42.91 -3.26
C SER A 113 -4.20 44.15 -4.02
N THR A 114 -3.90 44.02 -5.31
CA THR A 114 -3.56 45.14 -6.19
C THR A 114 -4.71 46.13 -6.29
N LEU A 115 -5.94 45.66 -6.50
CA LEU A 115 -7.12 46.52 -6.57
C LEU A 115 -7.42 47.23 -5.25
N HIS A 116 -7.27 46.56 -4.10
CA HIS A 116 -7.44 47.19 -2.78
C HIS A 116 -6.44 48.34 -2.57
N ASN A 117 -5.21 48.19 -3.04
CA ASN A 117 -4.15 49.18 -2.83
C ASN A 117 -4.18 50.35 -3.84
N HIS A 118 -4.74 50.13 -5.04
CA HIS A 118 -4.61 51.08 -6.16
C HIS A 118 -5.94 51.59 -6.73
N SER A 119 -7.08 51.08 -6.27
CA SER A 119 -8.41 51.55 -6.70
C SER A 119 -9.13 52.34 -5.61
N GLN A 120 -10.27 52.94 -5.93
CA GLN A 120 -11.16 53.58 -4.95
C GLN A 120 -12.10 52.58 -4.25
N PHE A 121 -11.93 51.27 -4.49
CA PHE A 121 -12.79 50.21 -3.99
C PHE A 121 -12.02 49.28 -3.05
N TYR A 122 -12.68 48.87 -1.98
CA TYR A 122 -12.19 47.85 -1.04
C TYR A 122 -13.30 46.87 -0.71
N THR A 123 -12.93 45.67 -0.30
CA THR A 123 -13.86 44.65 0.21
C THR A 123 -13.46 44.25 1.62
N ASN A 124 -14.44 44.07 2.50
CA ASN A 124 -14.21 43.63 3.87
C ASN A 124 -13.94 42.11 3.92
N THR A 125 -12.75 41.71 3.48
CA THR A 125 -12.27 40.34 3.45
C THR A 125 -10.95 40.24 4.21
N HIS A 126 -10.57 39.03 4.64
CA HIS A 126 -9.22 38.82 5.16
C HIS A 126 -8.17 39.22 4.11
N TYR A 127 -7.19 40.01 4.54
CA TYR A 127 -6.08 40.51 3.72
C TYR A 127 -4.71 40.02 4.23
N ASP A 128 -4.66 39.44 5.44
CA ASP A 128 -3.46 38.91 6.06
C ASP A 128 -3.65 37.45 6.53
N VAL A 129 -2.54 36.74 6.61
CA VAL A 129 -2.49 35.32 6.94
C VAL A 129 -2.78 35.05 8.42
N CYS A 130 -2.40 35.95 9.32
CA CYS A 130 -2.61 35.79 10.76
C CYS A 130 -4.10 35.84 11.10
N GLY A 131 -4.83 36.79 10.52
CA GLY A 131 -6.28 36.89 10.63
C GLY A 131 -7.01 35.66 10.09
N VAL A 132 -6.52 35.07 9.00
CA VAL A 132 -7.06 33.80 8.48
C VAL A 132 -6.82 32.66 9.46
N ILE A 133 -5.61 32.53 10.02
CA ILE A 133 -5.26 31.49 11.00
C ILE A 133 -6.18 31.58 12.22
N GLU A 134 -6.34 32.77 12.81
CA GLU A 134 -7.22 32.95 13.97
C GLU A 134 -8.69 32.63 13.64
N ALA A 135 -9.17 33.08 12.49
CA ALA A 135 -10.55 32.84 12.06
C ALA A 135 -10.83 31.36 11.77
N ALA A 136 -9.88 30.65 11.16
CA ALA A 136 -9.96 29.21 10.87
C ALA A 136 -9.87 28.37 12.15
N ALA A 137 -9.10 28.82 13.14
CA ALA A 137 -8.90 28.12 14.41
C ALA A 137 -10.01 28.35 15.44
N ARG A 138 -11.10 29.06 15.10
CA ARG A 138 -12.21 29.35 16.04
C ARG A 138 -12.80 28.11 16.73
N GLY A 139 -12.89 26.99 16.00
CA GLY A 139 -13.38 25.71 16.55
C GLY A 139 -12.30 24.84 17.19
N ASN A 140 -11.03 25.22 17.14
CA ASN A 140 -9.93 24.42 17.66
C ASN A 140 -9.65 24.76 19.12
N TYR A 141 -10.18 23.95 20.05
CA TYR A 141 -10.04 24.17 21.50
C TYR A 141 -8.58 24.30 21.97
N LEU A 142 -7.67 23.50 21.41
CA LEU A 142 -6.26 23.55 21.80
C LEU A 142 -5.61 24.86 21.35
N PHE A 143 -5.91 25.32 20.13
CA PHE A 143 -5.45 26.62 19.68
C PHE A 143 -6.01 27.74 20.56
N GLN A 144 -7.31 27.73 20.84
CA GLN A 144 -7.96 28.77 21.64
C GLN A 144 -7.40 28.84 23.07
N SER A 145 -7.12 27.70 23.69
CA SER A 145 -6.71 27.64 25.10
C SER A 145 -5.22 27.89 25.29
N TRP A 146 -4.37 27.44 24.35
CA TRP A 146 -2.93 27.36 24.58
C TRP A 146 -2.11 28.21 23.62
N VAL A 147 -2.60 28.47 22.40
CA VAL A 147 -1.80 29.10 21.33
C VAL A 147 -2.24 30.53 21.06
N ARG A 148 -3.54 30.82 21.17
CA ARG A 148 -4.13 32.07 20.70
C ARG A 148 -3.51 33.32 21.31
N ALA A 149 -3.29 33.35 22.63
CA ALA A 149 -2.74 34.54 23.29
C ALA A 149 -1.32 34.85 22.84
N GLU A 150 -0.46 33.82 22.77
CA GLU A 150 0.92 33.95 22.28
C GLU A 150 0.97 34.30 20.79
N PHE A 151 0.10 33.68 19.98
CA PHE A 151 0.01 33.96 18.55
C PHE A 151 -0.46 35.39 18.28
N ALA A 152 -1.48 35.87 19.00
CA ALA A 152 -1.96 37.25 18.88
C ALA A 152 -0.90 38.28 19.30
N ASN A 153 -0.09 37.96 20.32
CA ASN A 153 1.06 38.78 20.70
C ASN A 153 2.09 38.82 19.56
N LEU A 154 2.45 37.66 19.02
CA LEU A 154 3.42 37.57 17.93
C LEU A 154 2.94 38.29 16.66
N SER A 155 1.68 38.08 16.25
CA SER A 155 1.09 38.72 15.07
C SER A 155 0.99 40.23 15.23
N GLY A 156 0.63 40.71 16.44
CA GLY A 156 0.56 42.14 16.74
C GLY A 156 1.93 42.84 16.87
N ARG A 157 3.01 42.08 17.10
CA ARG A 157 4.38 42.63 17.27
C ARG A 157 5.05 43.02 15.96
N PHE A 158 4.68 42.40 14.85
CA PHE A 158 5.30 42.62 13.54
C PHE A 158 4.25 43.13 12.56
N ASP A 159 4.57 44.17 11.80
CA ASP A 159 3.68 44.66 10.76
C ASP A 159 3.56 43.66 9.58
N LEU A 160 2.56 43.89 8.73
CA LEU A 160 2.14 42.93 7.69
C LEU A 160 3.26 42.56 6.70
N LYS A 161 4.27 43.42 6.51
CA LYS A 161 5.38 43.15 5.59
C LYS A 161 6.32 42.03 6.05
N TYR A 162 6.23 41.61 7.32
CA TYR A 162 7.01 40.47 7.84
C TYR A 162 6.30 39.12 7.67
N TRP A 163 5.05 39.13 7.24
CA TRP A 163 4.24 37.93 7.03
C TRP A 163 4.08 37.65 5.54
N PRO A 164 3.96 36.37 5.13
CA PRO A 164 3.63 36.04 3.75
C PRO A 164 2.27 36.60 3.36
N THR A 165 2.06 36.86 2.07
CA THR A 165 0.73 37.23 1.58
C THR A 165 -0.18 35.99 1.51
N LEU A 166 -1.49 36.21 1.39
CA LEU A 166 -2.43 35.11 1.12
C LEU A 166 -2.13 34.43 -0.22
N GLY A 167 -1.68 35.20 -1.23
CA GLY A 167 -1.24 34.66 -2.52
C GLY A 167 -0.01 33.76 -2.37
N ASP A 168 0.97 34.14 -1.55
CA ASP A 168 2.15 33.31 -1.27
C ASP A 168 1.78 32.00 -0.59
N PHE A 169 0.87 32.01 0.39
CA PHE A 169 0.37 30.77 1.01
C PHE A 169 -0.31 29.84 -0.01
N ALA A 170 -1.19 30.38 -0.85
CA ALA A 170 -1.86 29.60 -1.88
C ALA A 170 -0.86 29.06 -2.91
N ARG A 171 0.16 29.85 -3.27
CA ARG A 171 1.23 29.43 -4.18
C ARG A 171 2.09 28.32 -3.60
N GLU A 172 2.44 28.38 -2.32
CA GLU A 172 3.18 27.31 -1.66
C GLU A 172 2.39 26.00 -1.64
N LEU A 173 1.07 26.05 -1.38
CA LEU A 173 0.20 24.87 -1.49
C LEU A 173 0.18 24.31 -2.92
N ALA A 174 0.28 25.18 -3.93
CA ALA A 174 0.35 24.73 -5.31
C ALA A 174 1.66 23.98 -5.60
N VAL A 175 2.79 24.55 -5.17
CA VAL A 175 4.14 23.97 -5.35
C VAL A 175 4.27 22.65 -4.58
N ASP A 176 3.80 22.58 -3.34
CA ASP A 176 3.79 21.34 -2.55
C ASP A 176 3.00 20.24 -3.27
N ALA A 177 1.79 20.57 -3.72
CA ALA A 177 0.93 19.60 -4.42
C ALA A 177 1.50 19.18 -5.80
N GLU A 178 2.16 20.07 -6.53
CA GLU A 178 2.80 19.75 -7.81
C GLU A 178 3.96 18.76 -7.64
N ASN A 179 4.73 18.91 -6.55
CA ASN A 179 5.86 18.05 -6.23
C ASN A 179 5.48 16.77 -5.46
N ALA A 180 4.25 16.68 -4.96
CA ALA A 180 3.81 15.56 -4.16
C ALA A 180 3.61 14.29 -5.01
N SER A 181 4.37 13.24 -4.68
CA SER A 181 4.23 11.90 -5.26
C SER A 181 3.53 10.94 -4.30
N ALA A 182 2.75 10.01 -4.85
CA ALA A 182 2.08 8.99 -4.05
C ALA A 182 3.06 7.86 -3.68
N LEU A 183 3.50 7.86 -2.42
CA LEU A 183 4.40 6.87 -1.85
C LEU A 183 3.62 5.67 -1.25
N ALA A 184 4.20 4.48 -1.36
CA ALA A 184 3.67 3.29 -0.69
C ALA A 184 4.11 3.29 0.78
N THR A 185 3.24 2.81 1.67
CA THR A 185 3.52 2.69 3.11
C THR A 185 4.38 1.50 3.47
N ASP A 186 4.50 0.52 2.56
CA ASP A 186 5.22 -0.74 2.77
C ASP A 186 5.79 -1.30 1.45
N PRO A 187 6.85 -2.13 1.50
CA PRO A 187 7.52 -2.68 0.31
C PRO A 187 6.64 -3.60 -0.55
N LEU A 188 5.66 -4.30 0.05
CA LEU A 188 4.77 -5.20 -0.69
C LEU A 188 3.77 -4.41 -1.54
N THR A 189 3.23 -3.32 -0.99
CA THR A 189 2.38 -2.37 -1.71
C THR A 189 3.15 -1.70 -2.84
N GLU A 190 4.42 -1.33 -2.63
CA GLU A 190 5.28 -0.80 -3.69
C GLU A 190 5.46 -1.84 -4.81
N ALA A 191 5.89 -3.06 -4.46
CA ALA A 191 6.14 -4.13 -5.43
C ALA A 191 4.88 -4.50 -6.23
N GLY A 192 3.73 -4.56 -5.55
CA GLY A 192 2.43 -4.90 -6.14
C GLY A 192 1.81 -3.78 -6.98
N THR A 193 2.25 -2.53 -6.84
CA THR A 193 1.71 -1.37 -7.58
C THR A 193 2.68 -0.74 -8.58
N LYS A 194 3.93 -1.25 -8.67
CA LYS A 194 4.97 -0.76 -9.58
C LYS A 194 4.57 -0.80 -11.06
N ALA A 195 3.79 -1.78 -11.49
CA ALA A 195 3.34 -1.91 -12.88
C ALA A 195 2.05 -1.11 -13.14
N SER A 196 1.98 -0.48 -14.32
CA SER A 196 0.84 0.34 -14.80
C SER A 196 -0.47 -0.45 -14.96
N ARG A 197 -0.41 -1.77 -15.22
CA ARG A 197 -1.59 -2.64 -15.39
C ARG A 197 -1.64 -3.71 -14.30
N PRO A 198 -2.82 -3.94 -13.66
CA PRO A 198 -3.00 -5.07 -12.76
C PRO A 198 -2.77 -6.37 -13.49
N SER A 199 -1.85 -7.18 -12.98
CA SER A 199 -1.55 -8.47 -13.56
C SER A 199 -1.28 -9.50 -12.48
N LEU A 200 -1.47 -10.76 -12.83
CA LEU A 200 -1.12 -11.87 -11.94
C LEU A 200 0.39 -11.86 -11.58
N SER A 201 1.22 -11.30 -12.46
CA SER A 201 2.64 -11.04 -12.20
C SER A 201 2.88 -10.19 -10.94
N ASP A 202 1.99 -9.24 -10.64
CA ASP A 202 2.16 -8.36 -9.48
C ASP A 202 1.85 -9.07 -8.17
N PHE A 203 0.88 -10.01 -8.19
CA PHE A 203 0.68 -10.94 -7.08
C PHE A 203 1.95 -11.79 -6.86
N PHE A 204 2.54 -12.36 -7.92
CA PHE A 204 3.77 -13.15 -7.78
C PHE A 204 4.93 -12.32 -7.22
N LYS A 205 5.08 -11.06 -7.64
CA LYS A 205 6.11 -10.16 -7.05
C LYS A 205 5.88 -9.93 -5.56
N ALA A 206 4.64 -9.61 -5.16
CA ALA A 206 4.29 -9.45 -3.75
C ALA A 206 4.51 -10.75 -2.96
N PHE A 207 4.13 -11.90 -3.53
CA PHE A 207 4.33 -13.20 -2.89
C PHE A 207 5.82 -13.55 -2.72
N PHE A 208 6.65 -13.31 -3.75
CA PHE A 208 8.10 -13.53 -3.64
C PHE A 208 8.76 -12.57 -2.65
N ALA A 209 8.32 -11.30 -2.60
CA ALA A 209 8.76 -10.35 -1.60
C ALA A 209 8.36 -10.80 -0.18
N ALA A 210 7.12 -11.29 0.02
CA ALA A 210 6.66 -11.83 1.29
C ALA A 210 7.52 -13.02 1.77
N ILE A 211 7.89 -13.92 0.85
CA ILE A 211 8.81 -15.04 1.16
C ILE A 211 10.18 -14.50 1.57
N GLN A 212 10.72 -13.51 0.87
CA GLN A 212 12.02 -12.91 1.18
C GLN A 212 12.01 -12.18 2.53
N GLU A 213 10.98 -11.41 2.82
CA GLU A 213 10.80 -10.72 4.10
C GLU A 213 10.70 -11.70 5.27
N ASN A 214 10.08 -12.86 5.05
CA ASN A 214 10.00 -13.94 6.04
C ASN A 214 11.21 -14.89 6.01
N SER A 215 12.28 -14.56 5.29
CA SER A 215 13.50 -15.36 5.25
C SER A 215 14.40 -15.15 6.47
N ARG A 216 15.27 -16.12 6.76
CA ARG A 216 16.24 -16.04 7.87
C ARG A 216 17.18 -14.84 7.78
N GLN A 217 17.49 -14.38 6.57
CA GLN A 217 18.26 -13.16 6.37
C GLN A 217 17.55 -11.92 6.92
N ASN A 218 16.21 -11.94 6.94
CA ASN A 218 15.35 -10.89 7.45
C ASN A 218 14.66 -11.30 8.77
N HIS A 219 15.34 -12.11 9.59
CA HIS A 219 14.87 -12.57 10.90
C HIS A 219 13.61 -13.45 10.91
N GLY A 220 13.20 -13.99 9.76
CA GLY A 220 12.10 -14.96 9.67
C GLY A 220 12.53 -16.44 9.72
N ALA A 221 11.57 -17.36 9.58
CA ALA A 221 11.84 -18.80 9.64
C ALA A 221 12.18 -19.45 8.28
N ILE A 222 11.89 -18.75 7.16
CA ILE A 222 12.05 -19.31 5.82
C ILE A 222 13.55 -19.40 5.44
N PRO A 223 14.03 -20.53 4.91
CA PRO A 223 15.42 -20.67 4.46
C PRO A 223 15.76 -19.72 3.31
N ASN A 224 16.91 -19.05 3.38
CA ASN A 224 17.37 -18.12 2.32
C ASN A 224 17.53 -18.79 0.95
N ASN A 225 17.77 -20.10 0.92
CA ASN A 225 17.96 -20.89 -0.29
C ASN A 225 16.71 -21.69 -0.70
N LEU A 226 15.52 -21.33 -0.20
CA LEU A 226 14.27 -21.97 -0.62
C LEU A 226 14.10 -21.82 -2.14
N LYS A 227 14.09 -22.95 -2.84
CA LYS A 227 13.82 -23.02 -4.28
C LYS A 227 12.68 -23.99 -4.51
N LEU A 228 11.48 -23.47 -4.71
CA LEU A 228 10.34 -24.27 -5.16
C LEU A 228 10.30 -24.36 -6.69
N THR A 229 9.67 -25.40 -7.21
CA THR A 229 9.40 -25.52 -8.64
C THR A 229 8.40 -24.47 -9.11
N ASP A 230 8.48 -24.12 -10.39
CA ASP A 230 7.53 -23.21 -11.01
C ASP A 230 6.10 -23.79 -11.03
N GLY A 231 5.97 -25.13 -11.04
CA GLY A 231 4.69 -25.83 -10.91
C GLY A 231 4.05 -25.64 -9.54
N THR A 232 4.82 -25.78 -8.45
CA THR A 232 4.34 -25.53 -7.09
C THR A 232 3.85 -24.10 -6.90
N TYR A 233 4.61 -23.11 -7.39
CA TYR A 233 4.16 -21.72 -7.38
C TYR A 233 2.87 -21.49 -8.17
N ALA A 234 2.71 -22.14 -9.32
CA ALA A 234 1.51 -22.04 -10.14
C ALA A 234 0.29 -22.64 -9.43
N SER A 235 0.40 -23.87 -8.89
CA SER A 235 -0.69 -24.52 -8.15
C SER A 235 -1.11 -23.73 -6.91
N LEU A 236 -0.15 -23.24 -6.12
CA LEU A 236 -0.42 -22.43 -4.94
C LEU A 236 -1.13 -21.12 -5.32
N ALA A 237 -0.65 -20.42 -6.35
CA ALA A 237 -1.28 -19.17 -6.81
C ALA A 237 -2.69 -19.39 -7.35
N ASN A 238 -2.89 -20.43 -8.18
CA ASN A 238 -4.19 -20.80 -8.74
C ASN A 238 -5.22 -21.07 -7.64
N CYS A 239 -4.82 -21.82 -6.60
CA CYS A 239 -5.69 -22.17 -5.49
C CYS A 239 -5.93 -21.00 -4.54
N ALA A 240 -4.87 -20.30 -4.11
CA ALA A 240 -4.96 -19.18 -3.18
C ALA A 240 -5.80 -18.02 -3.74
N LEU A 241 -5.72 -17.76 -5.05
CA LEU A 241 -6.51 -16.71 -5.71
C LEU A 241 -7.87 -17.20 -6.23
N GLY A 242 -8.22 -18.47 -6.04
CA GLY A 242 -9.48 -19.04 -6.54
C GLY A 242 -9.65 -18.91 -8.06
N LEU A 243 -8.57 -19.02 -8.84
CA LEU A 243 -8.62 -18.82 -10.29
C LEU A 243 -9.48 -19.89 -10.96
N SER A 244 -10.36 -19.44 -11.86
CA SER A 244 -11.19 -20.33 -12.67
C SER A 244 -10.36 -21.05 -13.76
N PRO A 245 -10.84 -22.18 -14.31
CA PRO A 245 -10.07 -23.00 -15.26
C PRO A 245 -9.51 -22.24 -16.47
N LYS A 246 -10.23 -21.21 -16.94
CA LYS A 246 -9.81 -20.37 -18.08
C LYS A 246 -8.68 -19.39 -17.77
N LYS A 247 -8.41 -19.14 -16.48
CA LYS A 247 -7.44 -18.16 -15.98
C LYS A 247 -6.27 -18.81 -15.24
N LEU A 248 -6.22 -20.14 -15.19
CA LEU A 248 -5.13 -20.87 -14.54
C LEU A 248 -3.80 -20.52 -15.20
N VAL A 249 -2.76 -20.43 -14.37
CA VAL A 249 -1.39 -20.33 -14.84
C VAL A 249 -0.66 -21.63 -14.68
N ASP A 250 0.31 -21.84 -15.56
CA ASP A 250 1.16 -23.01 -15.60
C ASP A 250 2.59 -22.68 -15.13
N SER A 251 3.41 -23.71 -15.02
CA SER A 251 4.83 -23.58 -14.68
C SER A 251 5.58 -22.70 -15.69
N THR A 252 5.20 -22.73 -16.98
CA THR A 252 5.82 -21.91 -18.03
C THR A 252 5.65 -20.42 -17.77
N TYR A 253 4.45 -20.00 -17.35
CA TYR A 253 4.14 -18.62 -17.00
C TYR A 253 5.03 -18.15 -15.84
N VAL A 254 5.08 -18.92 -14.75
CA VAL A 254 5.89 -18.58 -13.56
C VAL A 254 7.38 -18.52 -13.89
N LYS A 255 7.88 -19.45 -14.71
CA LYS A 255 9.28 -19.48 -15.15
C LYS A 255 9.68 -18.17 -15.85
N ARG A 256 8.84 -17.69 -16.78
CA ARG A 256 9.09 -16.43 -17.50
C ARG A 256 9.10 -15.23 -16.55
N LEU A 257 8.21 -15.21 -15.55
CA LEU A 257 8.18 -14.14 -14.55
C LEU A 257 9.46 -14.09 -13.72
N ARG A 258 9.89 -15.24 -13.20
CA ARG A 258 11.11 -15.33 -12.38
C ARG A 258 12.38 -15.02 -13.16
N GLN A 259 12.40 -15.29 -14.47
CA GLN A 259 13.52 -14.88 -15.33
C GLN A 259 13.57 -13.36 -15.46
N ARG A 260 12.43 -12.73 -15.77
CA ARG A 260 12.34 -11.26 -15.90
C ARG A 260 12.72 -10.53 -14.61
N GLN A 261 12.34 -11.06 -13.45
CA GLN A 261 12.70 -10.46 -12.16
C GLN A 261 14.22 -10.50 -11.93
N ARG A 262 14.86 -11.65 -12.19
CA ARG A 262 16.34 -11.76 -12.12
C ARG A 262 17.06 -10.80 -13.07
N ASP A 263 16.56 -10.65 -14.30
CA ASP A 263 17.14 -9.73 -15.27
C ASP A 263 16.98 -8.25 -14.85
N THR A 264 16.01 -7.95 -13.98
CA THR A 264 15.75 -6.60 -13.46
C THR A 264 16.61 -6.33 -12.22
N ASP A 265 16.73 -7.31 -11.32
CA ASP A 265 17.53 -7.23 -10.10
C ASP A 265 19.04 -7.20 -10.40
N GLY A 266 19.48 -7.86 -11.48
CA GLY A 266 20.88 -7.83 -11.92
C GLY A 266 21.30 -6.58 -12.70
N LYS A 267 20.37 -5.63 -12.91
CA LYS A 267 20.62 -4.34 -13.57
C LYS A 267 20.50 -3.14 -12.62
N SER A 268 20.15 -3.37 -11.36
CA SER A 268 20.10 -2.37 -10.29
C SER A 268 21.36 -2.46 -9.45
#